data_AF-A0A496BKT1-F1
#
_entry.id   AF-A0A496BKT1-F1
#
_cell.length_a   1.000
_cell.length_b   1.000
_cell.length_c   1.000
_cell.angle_alpha   90.00
_cell.angle_beta   90.00
_cell.angle_gamma   90.00
#
_symmetry.space_group_name_H-M   'P 1'
#
loop_
_entity.id
_entity.type
_entity.pdbx_description
1 polymer ?
#
loop_
_entity_poly.entity_id
_entity_poly.type
_entity_poly.pdbx_seq_one_letter_code
_entity_poly.pdbx_strand_id
1 'polypeptide(L)'
;MENFMLNQHPYPESEGRRSIVIGILLTLITCSIYGLYWQYKQMATLNAWLRRDEYSFWLWLLLSFITCGIYGIYYEYKMARGINNVQADNDMVFDSSLPIICVLLAIFGIGIASLAIQQHQINRLYQVQSSNV
;
A
#
# COMPACT_ATOMS: atom_id res chain seq x y z
N MET A 1 14.21 28.06 12.94
CA MET A 1 13.76 26.86 13.69
C MET A 1 12.49 26.23 13.10
N GLU A 2 12.09 26.60 11.87
CA GLU A 2 10.86 26.08 11.23
C GLU A 2 11.17 25.04 10.12
N ASN A 3 12.39 25.06 9.57
CA ASN A 3 12.79 24.15 8.47
C ASN A 3 13.47 22.84 8.92
N PHE A 4 13.61 22.60 10.23
CA PHE A 4 14.26 21.38 10.74
C PHE A 4 13.25 20.26 11.10
N MET A 5 11.96 20.59 11.20
CA MET A 5 10.90 19.62 11.52
C MET A 5 10.19 19.07 10.27
N LEU A 6 10.58 19.49 9.06
CA LEU A 6 9.98 19.00 7.80
C LEU A 6 10.59 17.68 7.29
N ASN A 7 11.67 17.17 7.91
CA ASN A 7 12.39 15.97 7.46
C ASN A 7 12.34 14.80 8.47
N GLN A 8 11.18 14.53 9.06
CA GLN A 8 10.94 13.17 9.56
C GLN A 8 10.60 12.30 8.35
N HIS A 9 11.61 11.54 7.92
CA HIS A 9 11.58 10.69 6.74
C HIS A 9 10.29 9.84 6.73
N PRO A 10 9.55 9.76 5.60
CA PRO A 10 8.57 8.70 5.42
C PRO A 10 9.27 7.34 5.59
N TYR A 11 8.50 6.29 5.91
CA TYR A 11 8.96 4.92 6.17
C TYR A 11 10.22 4.56 5.35
N PRO A 12 11.29 4.02 5.97
CA PRO A 12 12.60 3.95 5.32
C PRO A 12 12.52 3.25 3.96
N GLU A 13 13.15 3.81 2.91
CA GLU A 13 13.05 3.27 1.54
C GLU A 13 13.49 1.80 1.47
N SER A 14 14.52 1.43 2.24
CA SER A 14 15.00 0.04 2.37
C SER A 14 13.92 -0.93 2.85
N GLU A 15 12.94 -0.44 3.61
CA GLU A 15 11.80 -1.21 4.05
C GLU A 15 10.52 -0.89 3.28
N GLY A 16 10.37 0.25 2.61
CA GLY A 16 9.13 0.62 1.90
C GLY A 16 9.09 0.16 0.45
N ARG A 17 10.24 0.24 -0.23
CA ARG A 17 10.38 -0.08 -1.65
C ARG A 17 10.62 -1.58 -1.82
N ARG A 18 9.83 -2.22 -2.68
CA ARG A 18 9.92 -3.67 -2.93
C ARG A 18 9.79 -4.02 -4.40
N SER A 19 10.50 -5.05 -4.84
CA SER A 19 10.30 -5.63 -6.17
C SER A 19 8.96 -6.38 -6.23
N ILE A 20 8.08 -5.91 -7.10
CA ILE A 20 6.76 -6.51 -7.33
C ILE A 20 6.90 -7.95 -7.82
N VAL A 21 7.84 -8.21 -8.73
CA VAL A 21 8.08 -9.55 -9.29
C VAL A 21 8.50 -10.52 -8.19
N ILE A 22 9.44 -10.11 -7.33
CA ILE A 22 9.87 -10.93 -6.19
C ILE A 22 8.70 -11.13 -5.21
N GLY A 23 7.92 -10.09 -4.96
CA GLY A 23 6.76 -10.17 -4.06
C GLY A 23 5.70 -11.16 -4.54
N ILE A 24 5.38 -11.16 -5.84
CA ILE A 24 4.47 -12.13 -6.45
C ILE A 24 5.03 -13.55 -6.34
N LEU A 25 6.29 -13.75 -6.73
CA LEU A 25 6.93 -15.07 -6.67
C LEU A 25 6.95 -15.64 -5.25
N LEU A 26 7.36 -14.84 -4.26
CA LEU A 26 7.37 -15.26 -2.86
C LEU A 26 5.96 -15.55 -2.35
N THR A 27 4.96 -14.77 -2.76
CA THR A 27 3.56 -15.03 -2.40
C THR A 27 3.11 -16.39 -2.93
N LEU A 28 3.47 -16.76 -4.16
CA LEU A 28 3.12 -18.07 -4.72
C LEU A 28 3.87 -19.22 -4.05
N ILE A 29 5.19 -19.07 -3.86
CA ILE A 29 6.04 -20.11 -3.25
C ILE A 29 5.67 -20.37 -1.79
N THR A 30 5.26 -19.34 -1.05
CA THR A 30 4.91 -19.45 0.37
C THR A 30 3.41 -19.68 0.61
N CYS A 31 2.66 -20.09 -0.41
CA CYS A 31 1.22 -20.31 -0.33
C CYS A 31 0.47 -19.11 0.30
N SER A 32 0.73 -17.92 -0.23
CA SER A 32 0.15 -16.63 0.18
C SER A 32 0.58 -16.09 1.54
N ILE A 33 1.40 -16.80 2.32
CA ILE A 33 1.91 -16.33 3.62
C ILE A 33 2.72 -15.04 3.46
N TYR A 34 3.60 -14.99 2.46
CA TYR A 34 4.35 -13.77 2.15
C TYR A 34 3.44 -12.61 1.74
N GLY A 35 2.31 -12.89 1.09
CA GLY A 35 1.32 -11.86 0.72
C GLY A 35 0.77 -11.13 1.95
N LEU A 36 0.58 -11.83 3.07
CA LEU A 36 0.16 -11.21 4.34
C LEU A 36 1.25 -10.29 4.92
N TYR A 37 2.50 -10.74 4.92
CA TYR A 37 3.64 -9.93 5.34
C TYR A 37 3.82 -8.69 4.45
N TRP A 38 3.68 -8.88 3.13
CA TRP A 38 3.75 -7.79 2.16
C TRP A 38 2.65 -6.76 2.43
N GLN A 39 1.41 -7.21 2.65
CA GLN A 39 0.30 -6.32 3.00
C GLN A 39 0.58 -5.52 4.27
N TYR A 40 1.04 -6.16 5.35
CA TYR A 40 1.44 -5.48 6.59
C TYR A 40 2.44 -4.35 6.33
N LYS A 41 3.46 -4.61 5.51
CA LYS A 41 4.48 -3.60 5.19
C LYS A 41 3.94 -2.46 4.32
N GLN A 42 3.01 -2.72 3.41
CA GLN A 42 2.30 -1.65 2.69
C GLN A 42 1.51 -0.77 3.64
N MET A 43 0.80 -1.35 4.63
CA MET A 43 0.06 -0.59 5.65
C MET A 43 0.98 0.33 6.45
N ALA A 44 2.10 -0.22 6.95
CA ALA A 44 3.08 0.53 7.73
C ALA A 44 3.70 1.66 6.91
N THR A 45 4.00 1.39 5.64
CA THR A 45 4.49 2.40 4.71
C THR A 45 3.47 3.52 4.57
N LEU A 46 2.23 3.19 4.19
CA LEU A 46 1.23 4.21 3.90
C LEU A 46 0.83 5.02 5.15
N ASN A 47 0.75 4.41 6.33
CA ASN A 47 0.54 5.13 7.60
C ASN A 47 1.63 6.18 7.84
N ALA A 48 2.90 5.83 7.60
CA ALA A 48 4.01 6.76 7.78
C ALA A 48 3.97 7.92 6.76
N TRP A 49 3.62 7.63 5.51
CA TRP A 49 3.47 8.64 4.46
C TRP A 49 2.29 9.59 4.73
N LEU A 50 1.17 9.07 5.23
CA LEU A 50 -0.01 9.86 5.61
C LEU A 50 0.14 10.54 6.97
N ARG A 51 1.14 10.15 7.77
CA ARG A 51 1.32 10.53 9.19
C ARG A 51 0.09 10.23 10.05
N ARG A 52 -0.55 9.08 9.82
CA ARG A 52 -1.75 8.63 10.56
C ARG A 52 -1.72 7.11 10.75
N ASP A 53 -2.21 6.64 11.89
CA ASP A 53 -2.34 5.20 12.18
C ASP A 53 -3.71 4.65 11.75
N GLU A 54 -4.06 4.84 10.47
CA GLU A 54 -5.38 4.46 9.93
C GLU A 54 -5.46 3.00 9.46
N TYR A 55 -4.31 2.38 9.16
CA TYR A 55 -4.20 1.02 8.65
C TYR A 55 -3.58 0.10 9.70
N SER A 56 -4.33 -0.92 10.14
CA SER A 56 -3.85 -1.93 11.09
C SER A 56 -4.03 -3.33 10.50
N PHE A 57 -2.92 -4.07 10.41
CA PHE A 57 -2.91 -5.41 9.82
C PHE A 57 -3.76 -6.41 10.62
N TRP A 58 -3.64 -6.39 11.94
CA TRP A 58 -4.40 -7.31 12.80
C TRP A 58 -5.90 -7.03 12.75
N LEU A 59 -6.28 -5.75 12.71
CA LEU A 59 -7.68 -5.36 12.59
C LEU A 59 -8.23 -5.72 11.22
N TRP A 60 -7.45 -5.51 10.16
CA TRP A 60 -7.81 -5.94 8.81
C TRP A 60 -7.99 -7.45 8.71
N LEU A 61 -7.01 -8.23 9.19
CA LEU A 61 -7.05 -9.69 9.11
C LEU A 61 -8.26 -10.24 9.88
N LEU A 62 -8.51 -9.73 11.09
CA LEU A 62 -9.63 -10.13 11.92
C LEU A 62 -10.97 -9.80 11.24
N LEU A 63 -11.14 -8.57 10.75
CA LEU A 63 -12.37 -8.16 10.08
C LEU A 63 -12.57 -8.87 8.75
N SER A 64 -11.52 -9.10 7.97
CA SER A 64 -11.57 -9.91 6.76
C SER A 64 -12.00 -11.34 7.06
N PHE A 65 -11.59 -11.92 8.18
CA PHE A 65 -12.06 -13.24 8.59
C PHE A 65 -13.53 -13.23 9.04
N ILE A 66 -13.91 -12.28 9.92
CA ILE A 66 -15.28 -12.17 10.46
C ILE A 66 -16.31 -11.86 9.36
N THR A 67 -15.93 -11.08 8.35
CA THR A 67 -16.81 -10.67 7.25
C THR A 67 -16.68 -11.57 6.02
N CYS A 68 -16.04 -12.73 6.13
CA CYS A 68 -15.84 -13.67 5.02
C CYS A 68 -15.20 -13.03 3.77
N GLY A 69 -14.22 -12.15 3.98
CA GLY A 69 -13.45 -11.48 2.94
C GLY A 69 -14.04 -10.14 2.45
N ILE A 70 -15.27 -9.79 2.82
CA ILE A 70 -15.93 -8.54 2.39
C ILE A 70 -15.14 -7.32 2.87
N TYR A 71 -14.69 -7.31 4.11
CA TYR A 71 -13.84 -6.24 4.64
C TYR A 71 -12.50 -6.15 3.88
N GLY A 72 -11.98 -7.29 3.40
CA GLY A 72 -10.79 -7.30 2.55
C GLY A 72 -11.00 -6.49 1.28
N ILE A 73 -12.14 -6.63 0.62
CA ILE A 73 -12.48 -5.87 -0.59
C ILE A 73 -12.62 -4.37 -0.29
N TYR A 74 -13.33 -4.02 0.78
CA TYR A 74 -13.43 -2.62 1.24
C TYR A 74 -12.05 -2.01 1.53
N TYR A 75 -11.16 -2.81 2.10
CA TYR A 75 -9.82 -2.38 2.44
C TYR A 75 -8.97 -2.06 1.20
N GLU A 76 -9.07 -2.85 0.13
CA GLU A 76 -8.38 -2.58 -1.14
C GLU A 76 -8.75 -1.21 -1.72
N TYR A 77 -10.03 -0.82 -1.62
CA TYR A 77 -10.47 0.53 -1.96
C TYR A 77 -9.83 1.59 -1.07
N LYS A 78 -9.88 1.39 0.26
CA LYS A 78 -9.36 2.35 1.24
C LYS A 78 -7.86 2.58 1.05
N MET A 79 -7.09 1.51 0.86
CA MET A 79 -5.65 1.56 0.63
C MET A 79 -5.30 2.35 -0.64
N ALA A 80 -5.94 2.04 -1.77
CA ALA A 80 -5.72 2.74 -3.03
C ALA A 80 -6.11 4.23 -2.95
N ARG A 81 -7.18 4.57 -2.23
CA ARG A 81 -7.54 5.97 -1.93
C ARG A 81 -6.46 6.66 -1.10
N GLY A 82 -5.91 5.99 -0.09
CA GLY A 82 -4.82 6.53 0.72
C GLY A 82 -3.56 6.81 -0.10
N ILE A 83 -3.20 5.92 -1.03
CA ILE A 83 -2.11 6.13 -1.98
C ILE A 83 -2.38 7.37 -2.85
N ASN A 84 -3.59 7.52 -3.40
CA ASN A 84 -3.96 8.70 -4.19
C ASN A 84 -3.87 9.99 -3.36
N ASN A 85 -4.26 9.97 -2.09
CA ASN A 85 -4.12 11.12 -1.21
C ASN A 85 -2.64 11.50 -1.04
N VAL A 86 -1.75 10.54 -0.77
CA VAL A 86 -0.31 10.80 -0.68
C VAL A 86 0.23 11.35 -2.00
N GLN A 87 -0.25 10.83 -3.13
CA GLN A 87 0.15 11.33 -4.45
C GLN A 87 -0.30 12.77 -4.67
N ALA A 88 -1.54 13.10 -4.31
CA ALA A 88 -2.06 14.46 -4.38
C ALA A 88 -1.28 15.43 -3.48
N ASP A 89 -0.94 15.00 -2.25
CA ASP A 89 -0.18 15.81 -1.28
C ASP A 89 1.26 16.08 -1.73
N ASN A 90 1.78 15.29 -2.69
CA ASN A 90 3.13 15.41 -3.26
C ASN A 90 3.10 15.91 -4.71
N ASP A 91 2.02 16.55 -5.15
CA ASP A 91 1.82 17.09 -6.51
C ASP A 91 2.05 16.07 -7.65
N MET A 92 1.83 14.79 -7.38
CA MET A 92 1.98 13.72 -8.37
C MET A 92 0.69 13.48 -9.15
N VAL A 93 0.84 13.15 -10.44
CA VAL A 93 -0.27 12.67 -11.27
C VAL A 93 -0.73 11.30 -10.76
N PHE A 94 -1.93 11.26 -10.18
CA PHE A 94 -2.57 10.03 -9.70
C PHE A 94 -3.75 9.63 -10.59
N ASP A 95 -4.04 8.33 -10.64
CA ASP A 95 -5.20 7.82 -11.35
C ASP A 95 -6.38 7.69 -10.38
N SER A 96 -7.43 8.47 -10.60
CA SER A 96 -8.66 8.42 -9.79
C SER A 96 -9.40 7.08 -9.92
N SER A 97 -9.11 6.29 -10.95
CA SER A 97 -9.70 4.97 -11.20
C SER A 97 -9.01 3.83 -10.45
N LEU A 98 -7.81 4.07 -9.89
CA LEU A 98 -7.01 3.08 -9.16
C LEU A 98 -7.82 2.32 -8.08
N PRO A 99 -8.62 2.99 -7.23
CA PRO A 99 -9.37 2.30 -6.18
C PRO A 99 -10.45 1.35 -6.73
N ILE A 100 -11.06 1.70 -7.86
CA ILE A 100 -12.10 0.89 -8.50
C ILE A 100 -11.47 -0.36 -9.13
N ILE A 101 -10.30 -0.20 -9.77
CA ILE A 101 -9.55 -1.32 -10.36
C ILE A 101 -9.16 -2.32 -9.27
N CYS A 102 -8.60 -1.86 -8.14
CA CYS A 102 -8.22 -2.73 -7.01
C CYS A 102 -9.41 -3.52 -6.45
N VAL A 103 -10.58 -2.88 -6.32
CA VAL A 103 -11.82 -3.54 -5.87
C VAL A 103 -12.27 -4.62 -6.84
N LEU A 104 -12.30 -4.32 -8.14
CA LEU A 104 -12.69 -5.29 -9.17
C LEU A 104 -11.76 -6.51 -9.14
N LEU A 105 -10.44 -6.28 -9.07
CA LEU A 105 -9.45 -7.37 -8.97
C LEU A 105 -9.66 -8.22 -7.70
N ALA A 106 -9.98 -7.60 -6.57
CA ALA A 106 -10.24 -8.30 -5.31
C ALA A 106 -11.51 -9.17 -5.39
N ILE A 107 -12.58 -8.67 -6.03
CA ILE A 107 -13.83 -9.41 -6.24
C ILE A 107 -13.60 -10.67 -7.10
N PHE A 108 -12.75 -10.59 -8.12
CA PHE A 108 -12.41 -11.74 -8.97
C PHE A 108 -11.38 -12.71 -8.33
N GLY A 109 -11.06 -12.54 -7.04
CA GLY A 109 -10.11 -13.40 -6.33
C GLY A 109 -8.64 -13.15 -6.70
N ILE A 110 -8.34 -12.05 -7.39
CA ILE A 110 -6.99 -11.69 -7.85
C ILE A 110 -6.34 -10.67 -6.89
N GLY A 111 -6.42 -10.93 -5.58
CA GLY A 111 -5.87 -10.04 -4.55
C GLY A 111 -4.38 -9.74 -4.73
N ILE A 112 -3.61 -10.68 -5.29
CA ILE A 112 -2.17 -10.52 -5.58
C ILE A 112 -1.93 -9.41 -6.62
N ALA A 113 -2.80 -9.26 -7.60
CA ALA A 113 -2.66 -8.19 -8.59
C ALA A 113 -2.96 -6.81 -7.99
N SER A 114 -3.91 -6.73 -7.04
CA SER A 114 -4.14 -5.50 -6.27
C SER A 114 -2.92 -5.11 -5.43
N LEU A 115 -2.32 -6.07 -4.71
CA LEU A 115 -1.05 -5.87 -3.98
C LEU A 115 0.08 -5.37 -4.89
N ALA A 116 0.21 -5.96 -6.07
CA ALA A 116 1.22 -5.58 -7.05
C ALA A 116 1.05 -4.14 -7.56
N ILE A 117 -0.18 -3.74 -7.85
CA ILE A 117 -0.53 -2.38 -8.30
C ILE A 117 -0.25 -1.38 -7.18
N GLN A 118 -0.68 -1.65 -5.96
CA GLN A 118 -0.43 -0.77 -4.81
C GLN A 118 1.08 -0.61 -4.55
N GLN A 119 1.85 -1.69 -4.60
CA GLN A 119 3.29 -1.62 -4.41
C GLN A 119 3.98 -0.84 -5.54
N HIS A 120 3.48 -0.95 -6.79
CA HIS A 120 3.97 -0.12 -7.88
C HIS A 120 3.81 1.37 -7.59
N GLN A 121 2.62 1.76 -7.11
CA GLN A 121 2.35 3.15 -6.75
C GLN A 121 3.20 3.62 -5.57
N ILE A 122 3.36 2.79 -4.53
CA ILE A 122 4.24 3.08 -3.38
C ILE A 122 5.69 3.26 -3.84
N ASN A 123 6.20 2.38 -4.71
CA ASN A 123 7.56 2.51 -5.25
C ASN A 123 7.74 3.82 -6.02
N ARG A 124 6.70 4.28 -6.74
CA ARG A 124 6.72 5.56 -7.45
C ARG A 124 6.85 6.75 -6.49
N LEU A 125 6.23 6.68 -5.30
CA LEU A 125 6.38 7.71 -4.25
C LEU A 125 7.85 7.89 -3.87
N TYR A 126 8.55 6.78 -3.59
CA TYR A 126 9.97 6.80 -3.24
C TYR A 126 10.85 7.31 -4.40
N GLN A 127 10.51 6.95 -5.64
CA GLN A 127 11.26 7.39 -6.80
C GLN A 127 11.18 8.92 -6.98
N VAL A 128 10.00 9.52 -6.85
CA VAL A 128 9.80 10.98 -6.95
C VAL A 128 10.47 11.71 -5.79
N GLN A 129 10.40 11.15 -4.57
CA GLN A 129 11.09 11.74 -3.43
C GLN A 129 12.61 11.74 -3.64
N SER A 130 13.19 10.65 -4.16
CA SER A 130 14.63 10.57 -4.43
C SER A 130 15.12 11.54 -5.52
N SER A 131 14.24 11.99 -6.43
CA SER A 131 14.56 13.01 -7.43
C SER A 131 14.43 14.45 -6.94
N ASN A 132 13.72 14.67 -5.82
CA ASN A 132 13.48 15.99 -5.24
C ASN A 132 14.49 16.35 -4.12
N VAL A 133 15.41 15.44 -3.77
CA VAL A 133 16.51 15.62 -2.81
C VAL A 133 17.82 15.78 -3.56
#